data_AF-A0A1Y3MWH0-F1
#
_entry.id   AF-A0A1Y3MWH0-F1
#
_cell.length_a   1.000
_cell.length_b   1.000
_cell.length_c   1.000
_cell.angle_alpha   90.00
_cell.angle_beta   90.00
_cell.angle_gamma   90.00
#
_symmetry.space_group_name_H-M   'P 1'
#
loop_
_entity.id
_entity.type
_entity.pdbx_description
1 polymer ?
#
loop_
_entity_poly.entity_id
_entity_poly.type
_entity_poly.pdbx_seq_one_letter_code
_entity_poly.pdbx_strand_id
1 'polypeptide(L)'
;MPPPSDNATTATIEPTTETQVPSVPSASCWAEKLGYSCCEQACRVIVEDEDGAWGSENGQWCGIISESCQQKISKCWSIAYGYPCCQTSSYVFEQDEQGSWGYEDNHWCGIIPSN
;
A
#
# COMPACT_ATOMS: atom_id res chain seq x y z
N MET A 1 -30.25 -7.90 7.77
CA MET A 1 -30.75 -9.19 7.27
C MET A 1 -29.57 -9.95 6.68
N PRO A 2 -29.01 -10.95 7.38
CA PRO A 2 -27.93 -11.79 6.84
C PRO A 2 -28.48 -13.05 6.14
N PRO A 3 -27.83 -13.61 5.11
CA PRO A 3 -28.10 -14.96 4.64
C PRO A 3 -27.33 -16.02 5.48
N PRO A 4 -27.78 -17.29 5.45
CA PRO A 4 -27.44 -18.31 6.45
C PRO A 4 -26.12 -19.05 6.20
N SER A 5 -25.56 -19.58 7.30
CA SER A 5 -24.44 -20.53 7.35
C SER A 5 -24.88 -21.95 6.98
N ASP A 6 -24.13 -22.58 6.07
CA ASP A 6 -24.00 -24.02 5.82
C ASP A 6 -22.77 -24.18 4.90
N ASN A 7 -21.88 -25.17 4.91
CA ASN A 7 -21.49 -26.28 5.79
C ASN A 7 -20.13 -26.79 5.21
N ALA A 8 -19.38 -27.57 5.98
CA ALA A 8 -18.00 -28.06 5.76
C ALA A 8 -17.71 -28.84 4.45
N THR A 9 -16.42 -28.88 4.01
CA THR A 9 -15.72 -30.08 3.48
C THR A 9 -14.18 -29.87 3.37
N THR A 10 -13.46 -30.61 4.23
CA THR A 10 -12.22 -31.42 4.08
C THR A 10 -10.96 -30.97 3.31
N ALA A 11 -9.83 -31.23 3.98
CA ALA A 11 -8.42 -30.93 3.69
C ALA A 11 -7.76 -31.65 2.49
N THR A 12 -6.66 -31.08 2.00
CA THR A 12 -5.53 -31.80 1.38
C THR A 12 -4.24 -31.00 1.62
N ILE A 13 -3.25 -31.64 2.26
CA ILE A 13 -1.85 -31.20 2.48
C ILE A 13 -0.98 -32.29 1.81
N GLU A 14 -0.07 -31.98 0.87
CA GLU A 14 1.44 -31.94 0.94
C GLU A 14 2.01 -32.34 -0.46
N PRO A 15 3.33 -32.34 -0.80
CA PRO A 15 4.51 -31.52 -0.40
C PRO A 15 5.36 -30.92 -1.58
N THR A 16 6.14 -29.89 -1.24
CA THR A 16 7.48 -29.38 -1.66
C THR A 16 8.08 -29.59 -3.08
N THR A 17 8.52 -28.50 -3.73
CA THR A 17 9.69 -28.48 -4.64
C THR A 17 10.48 -27.19 -4.44
N GLU A 18 11.81 -27.34 -4.35
CA GLU A 18 12.80 -26.33 -3.94
C GLU A 18 13.29 -25.45 -5.12
N THR A 19 13.54 -24.18 -4.81
CA THR A 19 14.43 -23.20 -5.47
C THR A 19 14.14 -22.80 -6.91
N GLN A 20 13.18 -21.87 -7.06
CA GLN A 20 13.41 -20.63 -7.81
C GLN A 20 12.80 -19.47 -7.02
N VAL A 21 13.62 -18.43 -6.82
CA VAL A 21 13.35 -17.15 -6.14
C VAL A 21 11.86 -16.79 -6.10
N PRO A 22 11.23 -16.56 -4.92
CA PRO A 22 9.88 -16.06 -4.89
C PRO A 22 9.89 -14.63 -5.43
N SER A 23 9.67 -14.49 -6.73
CA SER A 23 9.03 -13.32 -7.30
C SER A 23 7.66 -13.24 -6.64
N VAL A 24 7.63 -12.51 -5.53
CA VAL A 24 6.49 -12.27 -4.66
C VAL A 24 5.27 -12.09 -5.57
N PRO A 25 4.24 -12.95 -5.49
CA PRO A 25 3.03 -12.70 -6.26
C PRO A 25 2.55 -11.34 -5.79
N SER A 26 2.57 -10.35 -6.70
CA SER A 26 1.97 -9.04 -6.48
C SER A 26 0.65 -9.26 -5.76
N ALA A 27 0.62 -8.96 -4.45
CA ALA A 27 -0.44 -9.37 -3.56
C ALA A 27 -1.75 -8.92 -4.20
N SER A 28 -2.49 -9.90 -4.74
CA SER A 28 -3.65 -9.64 -5.57
C SER A 28 -4.61 -8.83 -4.73
N CYS A 29 -4.99 -7.69 -5.26
CA CYS A 29 -5.52 -6.67 -4.44
C CYS A 29 -6.86 -7.10 -3.84
N TRP A 30 -6.92 -7.18 -2.52
CA TRP A 30 -8.07 -7.78 -1.84
C TRP A 30 -9.34 -6.96 -2.09
N ALA A 31 -9.20 -5.64 -2.28
CA ALA A 31 -10.28 -4.74 -2.67
C ALA A 31 -10.91 -5.10 -4.03
N GLU A 32 -10.16 -5.66 -4.98
CA GLU A 32 -10.72 -6.07 -6.27
C GLU A 32 -11.77 -7.18 -6.11
N LYS A 33 -11.59 -8.05 -5.11
CA LYS A 33 -12.58 -9.10 -4.78
C LYS A 33 -13.90 -8.52 -4.28
N LEU A 34 -13.86 -7.31 -3.71
CA LEU A 34 -15.01 -6.56 -3.24
C LEU A 34 -15.56 -5.58 -4.30
N GLY A 35 -14.92 -5.49 -5.47
CA GLY A 35 -15.28 -4.58 -6.57
C GLY A 35 -14.67 -3.18 -6.47
N TYR A 36 -13.62 -3.00 -5.67
CA TYR A 36 -12.88 -1.74 -5.52
C TYR A 36 -11.49 -1.82 -6.14
N SER A 37 -10.96 -0.67 -6.57
CA SER A 37 -9.62 -0.58 -7.14
C SER A 37 -8.53 -0.61 -6.06
N CYS A 38 -7.29 -0.79 -6.46
CA CYS A 38 -6.14 -0.76 -5.55
C CYS A 38 -5.57 0.64 -5.50
N CYS A 39 -5.08 1.04 -4.33
CA CYS A 39 -4.43 2.33 -4.25
C CYS A 39 -3.08 2.25 -4.96
N GLU A 40 -2.89 3.07 -6.00
CA GLU A 40 -1.63 3.07 -6.73
C GLU A 40 -0.59 3.93 -6.03
N GLN A 41 -0.97 5.12 -5.55
CA GLN A 41 -0.07 6.07 -4.88
C GLN A 41 -0.47 6.29 -3.41
N ALA A 42 -1.78 6.20 -3.11
CA ALA A 42 -2.30 6.44 -1.78
C ALA A 42 -2.09 5.23 -0.84
N CYS A 43 -1.01 5.23 -0.06
CA CYS A 43 -0.84 4.24 1.03
C CYS A 43 -1.38 4.73 2.38
N ARG A 44 -2.05 5.88 2.40
CA ARG A 44 -2.64 6.43 3.62
C ARG A 44 -3.91 5.68 3.97
N VAL A 45 -3.85 4.96 5.08
CA VAL A 45 -5.01 4.26 5.65
C VAL A 45 -5.99 5.30 6.21
N ILE A 46 -7.20 5.31 5.65
CA ILE A 46 -8.33 6.14 6.12
C ILE A 46 -9.23 5.31 7.04
N VAL A 47 -9.45 4.05 6.66
CA VAL A 47 -10.27 3.06 7.39
C VAL A 47 -9.52 1.73 7.33
N GLU A 48 -9.57 0.92 8.37
CA GLU A 48 -9.06 -0.45 8.38
C GLU A 48 -10.13 -1.35 8.96
N ASP A 49 -10.47 -2.42 8.23
CA ASP A 49 -11.48 -3.40 8.58
C ASP A 49 -10.88 -4.82 8.59
N GLU A 50 -11.71 -5.84 8.87
CA GLU A 50 -11.32 -7.26 8.88
C GLU A 50 -10.74 -7.74 7.54
N ASP A 51 -11.15 -7.10 6.43
CA ASP A 51 -10.63 -7.38 5.09
C ASP A 51 -9.26 -6.73 4.82
N GLY A 52 -8.96 -5.60 5.46
CA GLY A 52 -7.71 -4.85 5.29
C GLY A 52 -7.85 -3.33 5.38
N ALA A 53 -6.77 -2.62 5.02
CA ALA A 53 -6.68 -1.17 5.06
C ALA A 53 -7.24 -0.50 3.80
N TRP A 54 -8.17 0.43 3.95
CA TRP A 54 -8.78 1.23 2.89
C TRP A 54 -8.15 2.62 2.80
N GLY A 55 -7.94 3.07 1.57
CA GLY A 55 -7.48 4.41 1.23
C GLY A 55 -8.47 5.12 0.32
N SER A 56 -8.17 6.39 0.05
CA SER A 56 -8.87 7.14 -0.99
C SER A 56 -7.86 7.80 -1.91
N GLU A 57 -8.07 7.59 -3.20
CA GLU A 57 -7.26 8.16 -4.27
C GLU A 57 -8.19 8.82 -5.28
N ASN A 58 -7.94 10.09 -5.60
CA ASN A 58 -8.75 10.88 -6.54
C ASN A 58 -10.27 10.91 -6.21
N GLY A 59 -10.62 10.84 -4.92
CA GLY A 59 -12.01 10.79 -4.46
C GLY A 59 -12.69 9.43 -4.64
N GLN A 60 -11.95 8.39 -5.02
CA GLN A 60 -12.42 7.01 -5.12
C GLN A 60 -11.85 6.17 -3.97
N TRP A 61 -12.64 5.21 -3.50
CA TRP A 61 -12.17 4.24 -2.50
C TRP A 61 -11.29 3.20 -3.16
N CYS A 62 -10.19 2.89 -2.50
CA CYS A 62 -9.25 1.89 -2.96
C CYS A 62 -8.72 1.04 -1.81
N GLY A 63 -8.39 -0.22 -2.09
CA GLY A 63 -7.73 -1.09 -1.12
C GLY A 63 -6.25 -0.80 -1.06
N ILE A 64 -5.76 -0.55 0.14
CA ILE A 64 -4.34 -0.43 0.42
C ILE A 64 -3.79 -1.83 0.61
N ILE A 65 -2.82 -2.16 -0.23
CA ILE A 65 -2.07 -3.40 -0.10
C ILE A 65 -0.84 -3.09 0.71
N SER A 66 -0.84 -3.56 1.96
CA SER A 66 0.28 -3.36 2.88
C SER A 66 1.59 -3.75 2.22
N GLU A 67 1.72 -4.88 1.53
CA GLU A 67 2.97 -5.26 0.84
C GLU A 67 3.42 -4.28 -0.25
N SER A 68 2.53 -3.91 -1.17
CA SER A 68 2.82 -2.94 -2.25
C SER A 68 3.22 -1.59 -1.68
N CYS A 69 2.51 -1.17 -0.64
CA CYS A 69 2.79 0.06 0.08
C CYS A 69 4.04 -0.04 0.96
N GLN A 70 4.34 -1.18 1.58
CA GLN A 70 5.55 -1.38 2.38
C GLN A 70 6.80 -1.24 1.52
N GLN A 71 6.79 -1.78 0.30
CA GLN A 71 7.89 -1.60 -0.66
C GLN A 71 8.06 -0.12 -1.04
N LYS A 72 6.95 0.57 -1.29
CA LYS A 72 6.94 2.01 -1.60
C LYS A 72 7.39 2.87 -0.43
N ILE A 73 6.88 2.60 0.78
CA ILE A 73 7.21 3.28 2.03
C ILE A 73 8.68 3.05 2.38
N SER A 74 9.18 1.82 2.20
CA SER A 74 10.59 1.49 2.40
C SER A 74 11.49 2.28 1.46
N LYS A 75 11.03 2.50 0.22
CA LYS A 75 11.74 3.37 -0.74
C LYS A 75 11.54 4.85 -0.42
N CYS A 76 10.43 5.21 0.22
CA CYS A 76 9.97 6.58 0.39
C CYS A 76 8.90 6.71 1.48
N TRP A 77 9.34 7.17 2.63
CA TRP A 77 8.56 7.20 3.87
C TRP A 77 7.30 8.08 3.80
N SER A 78 7.27 9.14 2.98
CA SER A 78 6.14 10.06 2.87
C SER A 78 4.86 9.42 2.35
N ILE A 79 4.99 8.30 1.60
CA ILE A 79 3.84 7.60 1.03
C ILE A 79 2.96 7.03 2.15
N ALA A 80 3.55 6.68 3.30
CA ALA A 80 2.80 6.24 4.49
C ALA A 80 1.81 7.32 4.97
N TYR A 81 2.17 8.58 4.77
CA TYR A 81 1.35 9.75 5.13
C TYR A 81 0.42 10.19 4.00
N GLY A 82 0.47 9.51 2.85
CA GLY A 82 -0.34 9.82 1.66
C GLY A 82 0.29 10.87 0.74
N TYR A 83 1.59 11.12 0.86
CA TYR A 83 2.30 12.08 0.02
C TYR A 83 3.31 11.37 -0.89
N PRO A 84 3.38 11.73 -2.19
CA PRO A 84 4.30 11.11 -3.14
C PRO A 84 5.77 11.42 -2.79
N CYS A 85 6.68 10.73 -3.44
CA CYS A 85 8.12 11.02 -3.34
C CYS A 85 8.49 12.18 -4.22
N CYS A 86 9.46 12.99 -3.78
CA CYS A 86 10.02 14.02 -4.66
C CYS A 86 10.79 13.33 -5.80
N GLN A 87 10.54 13.74 -7.05
CA GLN A 87 11.17 13.10 -8.22
C GLN A 87 12.58 13.63 -8.44
N THR A 88 12.78 14.93 -8.21
CA THR A 88 14.03 15.64 -8.51
C THR A 88 14.46 16.58 -7.40
N SER A 89 13.51 17.07 -6.60
CA SER A 89 13.81 18.00 -5.53
C SER A 89 14.43 17.31 -4.31
N SER A 90 15.69 17.64 -4.04
CA SER A 90 16.36 17.38 -2.74
C SER A 90 16.26 18.58 -1.81
N TYR A 91 15.54 19.63 -2.23
CA TYR A 91 15.44 20.87 -1.47
C TYR A 91 14.40 20.71 -0.36
N VAL A 92 14.91 20.66 0.87
CA VAL A 92 14.12 20.51 2.08
C VAL A 92 13.40 21.83 2.37
N PHE A 93 12.08 21.83 2.18
CA PHE A 93 11.22 22.94 2.55
C PHE A 93 10.90 22.89 4.05
N GLU A 94 10.57 21.71 4.55
CA GLU A 94 10.24 21.44 5.95
C GLU A 94 10.94 20.14 6.38
N GLN A 95 11.32 20.02 7.64
CA GLN A 95 11.89 18.78 8.18
C GLN A 95 11.31 18.52 9.56
N ASP A 96 10.74 17.34 9.72
CA ASP A 96 10.15 16.87 10.97
C ASP A 96 10.89 15.63 11.49
N GLU A 97 10.46 15.11 12.64
CA GLU A 97 10.98 13.86 13.23
C GLU A 97 10.84 12.64 12.29
N GLN A 98 9.97 12.73 11.28
CA GLN A 98 9.69 11.68 10.32
C GLN A 98 10.65 11.72 9.13
N GLY A 99 11.18 12.90 8.80
CA GLY A 99 12.10 13.10 7.68
C GLY A 99 11.97 14.48 7.05
N SER A 100 12.60 14.64 5.89
CA SER A 100 12.61 15.89 5.12
C SER A 100 11.48 15.93 4.09
N TRP A 101 10.70 16.99 4.09
CA TRP A 101 9.66 17.27 3.11
C TRP A 101 10.14 18.26 2.05
N GLY A 102 9.77 17.98 0.82
CA GLY A 102 9.93 18.84 -0.33
C GLY A 102 8.57 19.32 -0.84
N TYR A 103 8.61 20.34 -1.70
CA TYR A 103 7.45 20.86 -2.39
C TYR A 103 7.80 20.95 -3.88
N GLU A 104 7.13 20.14 -4.70
CA GLU A 104 7.39 19.98 -6.14
C GLU A 104 6.02 19.92 -6.87
N ASP A 105 5.92 20.53 -8.05
CA ASP A 105 4.69 20.56 -8.86
C ASP A 105 3.42 20.92 -8.07
N ASN A 106 3.51 21.92 -7.18
CA ASN A 106 2.42 22.38 -6.32
C ASN A 106 1.89 21.34 -5.29
N HIS A 107 2.64 20.27 -5.01
CA HIS A 107 2.28 19.26 -4.01
C HIS A 107 3.44 18.99 -3.04
N TRP A 108 3.09 18.56 -1.83
CA TRP A 108 4.07 18.09 -0.85
C TRP A 108 4.57 16.71 -1.22
N CYS A 109 5.88 16.50 -1.07
CA CYS A 109 6.53 15.26 -1.37
C CYS A 109 7.58 14.90 -0.31
N GLY A 110 7.84 13.60 -0.12
CA GLY A 110 8.92 13.14 0.75
C GLY A 110 10.26 13.17 0.07
N ILE A 111 11.24 13.79 0.72
CA ILE A 111 12.64 13.75 0.29
C ILE A 111 13.27 12.51 0.91
N ILE A 112 13.88 11.72 0.04
CA ILE A 112 14.69 10.57 0.40
C ILE A 112 16.16 10.97 0.31
N PRO A 113 16.95 10.84 1.40
CA PRO A 113 18.37 11.07 1.32
C PRO A 113 18.97 10.06 0.34
N SER A 114 19.48 10.56 -0.80
CA SER A 114 20.22 9.74 -1.75
C SER A 114 21.61 9.52 -1.16
N ASN A 115 21.92 8.29 -0.77
CA ASN A 115 23.22 7.87 -0.24
C ASN A 115 24.21 7.62 -1.39
#